data_AF-A0A3Q0IHX1-F1
#
_entry.id   AF-A0A3Q0IHX1-F1
#
_cell.length_a   1.000
_cell.length_b   1.000
_cell.length_c   1.000
_cell.angle_alpha   90.00
_cell.angle_beta   90.00
_cell.angle_gamma   90.00
#
_symmetry.space_group_name_H-M   'P 1'
#
loop_
_entity.id
_entity.type
_entity.pdbx_description
1 polymer ?
#
loop_
_entity_poly.entity_id
_entity_poly.type
_entity_poly.pdbx_seq_one_letter_code
_entity_poly.pdbx_strand_id
1 'polypeptide(L)'
;MSPKTPVSILHEYCILHHCVPEYIPKSEEKTSKTDTIFTFELYLFNEYVSGSGTSKKAAKHETARALLKLLAEKDPELKSFLKENGLDDDTKIETPYVHHNSENYVGKLEGN
;
A
#
# COMPACT_ATOMS: atom_id res chain seq x y z
N MET A 1 -5.14 -20.30 -5.20
CA MET A 1 -4.54 -19.61 -4.05
C MET A 1 -4.73 -18.13 -4.27
N SER A 2 -5.53 -17.46 -3.45
CA SER A 2 -5.68 -16.00 -3.55
C SER A 2 -4.38 -15.33 -3.10
N PRO A 3 -3.81 -14.37 -3.85
CA PRO A 3 -2.59 -13.71 -3.43
C PRO A 3 -2.82 -12.96 -2.12
N LYS A 4 -1.96 -13.20 -1.12
CA LYS A 4 -2.04 -12.48 0.15
C LYS A 4 -1.67 -11.02 -0.08
N THR A 5 -2.49 -10.11 0.42
CA THR A 5 -2.26 -8.68 0.29
C THR A 5 -1.34 -8.16 1.39
N PRO A 6 -0.62 -7.05 1.19
CA PRO A 6 0.20 -6.43 2.24
C PRO A 6 -0.60 -6.14 3.52
N VAL A 7 -1.88 -5.78 3.39
CA VAL A 7 -2.78 -5.55 4.53
C VAL A 7 -3.04 -6.85 5.29
N SER A 8 -3.32 -7.95 4.59
CA SER A 8 -3.55 -9.26 5.22
C SER A 8 -2.31 -9.78 5.94
N ILE A 9 -1.13 -9.61 5.35
CA ILE A 9 0.13 -10.06 5.95
C ILE A 9 0.53 -9.22 7.14
N LEU A 10 0.38 -7.90 7.05
CA LEU A 10 0.58 -7.03 8.20
C LEU A 10 -0.37 -7.44 9.34
N HIS A 11 -1.63 -7.77 9.02
CA HIS A 11 -2.59 -8.23 10.02
C HIS A 11 -2.16 -9.56 10.67
N GLU A 12 -1.73 -10.55 9.89
CA GLU A 12 -1.21 -11.83 10.41
C GLU A 12 -0.01 -11.60 11.34
N TYR A 13 0.95 -10.77 10.92
CA TYR A 13 2.09 -10.39 11.76
C TYR A 13 1.65 -9.70 13.05
N CYS A 14 0.69 -8.78 12.98
CA CYS A 14 0.17 -8.09 14.16
C CYS A 14 -0.49 -9.04 15.17
N ILE A 15 -1.23 -10.05 14.67
CA ILE A 15 -1.84 -11.08 15.53
C ILE A 15 -0.76 -11.88 16.26
N LEU A 16 0.30 -12.29 15.56
CA LEU A 16 1.40 -13.06 16.13
C LEU A 16 2.14 -12.28 17.24
N HIS A 17 2.32 -10.97 17.04
CA HIS A 17 3.02 -10.10 17.97
C HIS A 17 2.11 -9.36 18.95
N HIS A 18 0.81 -9.72 19.00
CA HIS A 18 -0.20 -9.11 19.87
C HIS A 18 -0.26 -7.57 19.78
N CYS A 19 -0.10 -7.01 18.58
CA CYS A 19 -0.16 -5.57 18.34
C CYS A 19 -1.33 -5.19 17.42
N VAL A 20 -1.62 -3.89 17.33
CA VAL A 20 -2.67 -3.35 16.46
C VAL A 20 -2.08 -2.21 15.63
N PRO A 21 -2.16 -2.26 14.30
CA PRO A 21 -1.69 -1.19 13.44
C PRO A 21 -2.66 -0.02 13.46
N GLU A 22 -2.15 1.19 13.70
CA GLU A 22 -2.97 2.40 13.76
C GLU A 22 -2.98 3.11 12.40
N TYR A 23 -4.10 3.05 11.70
CA TYR A 23 -4.30 3.76 10.42
C TYR A 23 -4.94 5.13 10.64
N ILE A 24 -4.23 6.19 10.24
CA ILE A 24 -4.67 7.58 10.39
C ILE A 24 -4.93 8.17 9.00
N PRO A 25 -6.19 8.54 8.67
CA PRO A 25 -6.48 9.26 7.43
C PRO A 25 -6.03 10.73 7.55
N LYS A 26 -5.31 11.25 6.54
CA LYS A 26 -4.73 12.61 6.63
C LYS A 26 -5.34 13.60 5.65
N SER A 27 -5.35 13.25 4.37
CA SER A 27 -5.77 14.19 3.34
C SER A 27 -6.44 13.48 2.17
N GLU A 28 -7.40 14.18 1.60
CA GLU A 28 -8.03 13.87 0.32
C GLU A 28 -7.81 15.10 -0.55
N GLU A 29 -6.82 15.04 -1.44
CA GLU A 29 -6.50 16.13 -2.36
C GLU A 29 -7.16 15.86 -3.71
N LYS A 30 -7.99 16.81 -4.18
CA LYS A 30 -8.54 16.78 -5.52
C LYS A 30 -7.55 17.44 -6.47
N THR A 31 -6.78 16.63 -7.19
CA THR A 31 -5.79 17.11 -8.16
C THR A 31 -6.42 17.47 -9.50
N SER A 32 -7.59 16.89 -9.83
CA SER A 32 -8.38 17.21 -11.03
C SER A 32 -9.84 16.77 -10.88
N LYS A 33 -10.68 17.02 -11.90
CA LYS A 33 -12.11 16.61 -11.92
C LYS A 33 -12.31 15.09 -11.77
N THR A 34 -11.31 14.30 -12.15
CA THR A 34 -11.32 12.83 -12.15
C THR A 34 -10.33 12.21 -11.17
N ASP A 35 -9.32 12.97 -10.72
CA ASP A 35 -8.22 12.45 -9.93
C ASP A 35 -8.28 12.98 -8.49
N THR A 36 -8.30 12.06 -7.54
CA THR A 36 -8.30 12.35 -6.10
C THR A 36 -7.25 11.48 -5.44
N ILE A 37 -6.34 12.10 -4.70
CA ILE A 37 -5.29 11.41 -3.95
C ILE A 37 -5.71 11.34 -2.50
N PHE A 38 -5.77 10.11 -1.99
CA PHE A 38 -6.01 9.81 -0.59
C PHE A 38 -4.68 9.49 0.06
N THR A 39 -4.40 10.10 1.20
CA THR A 39 -3.21 9.81 1.99
C THR A 39 -3.60 9.22 3.33
N PHE A 40 -2.95 8.10 3.66
CA PHE A 40 -3.04 7.45 4.95
C PHE A 40 -1.66 7.41 5.59
N GLU A 41 -1.66 7.47 6.91
CA GLU A 41 -0.50 7.21 7.73
C GLU A 41 -0.74 5.95 8.53
N LEU A 42 0.34 5.25 8.86
CA LEU A 42 0.31 4.03 9.63
C LEU A 42 1.41 4.05 10.67
N TYR A 43 1.01 3.76 11.90
CA TYR A 43 1.92 3.63 13.03
C TYR A 43 1.88 2.21 13.59
N LEU A 44 3.06 1.62 13.75
CA LEU A 44 3.23 0.29 14.34
C LEU A 44 4.68 0.10 14.80
N PHE A 45 4.89 -0.51 15.97
CA PHE A 45 6.23 -0.80 16.53
C PHE A 45 7.17 0.40 16.52
N ASN A 46 6.68 1.57 16.92
CA ASN A 46 7.43 2.83 16.88
C ASN A 46 7.84 3.34 15.49
N GLU A 47 7.45 2.63 14.44
CA GLU A 47 7.65 3.05 13.06
C GLU A 47 6.42 3.76 12.53
N TYR A 48 6.68 4.71 11.65
CA TYR A 48 5.65 5.56 11.06
C TYR A 48 5.93 5.70 9.58
N VAL A 49 4.88 5.46 8.77
CA VAL A 49 4.95 5.64 7.33
C VAL A 49 3.68 6.32 6.82
N SER A 50 3.81 6.99 5.67
CA SER A 50 2.68 7.56 4.91
C SER A 50 2.60 6.91 3.55
N GLY A 51 1.39 6.54 3.10
CA GLY A 51 1.12 6.03 1.78
C GLY A 51 -0.06 6.73 1.14
N SER A 52 0.04 6.98 -0.17
CA SER A 52 -0.99 7.67 -0.94
C SER A 52 -1.50 6.81 -2.09
N GLY A 53 -2.75 7.04 -2.51
CA GLY A 53 -3.30 6.37 -3.68
C GLY A 53 -4.57 7.03 -4.19
N THR A 54 -5.01 6.64 -5.39
CA THR A 54 -6.22 7.19 -6.04
C THR A 54 -7.53 6.77 -5.37
N SER A 55 -7.46 5.91 -4.36
CA SER A 55 -8.59 5.51 -3.53
C SER A 55 -8.12 5.27 -2.09
N LYS A 56 -9.05 5.34 -1.13
CA LYS A 56 -8.77 4.98 0.28
C LYS A 56 -8.20 3.57 0.44
N LYS A 57 -8.61 2.62 -0.41
CA LYS A 57 -8.09 1.25 -0.40
C LYS A 57 -6.64 1.20 -0.91
N ALA A 58 -6.36 1.87 -2.02
CA ALA A 58 -5.00 2.00 -2.57
C ALA A 58 -4.06 2.63 -1.53
N ALA A 59 -4.46 3.75 -0.93
CA ALA A 59 -3.68 4.44 0.08
C ALA A 59 -3.36 3.55 1.30
N LYS A 60 -4.34 2.81 1.81
CA LYS A 60 -4.12 1.85 2.90
C LYS A 60 -3.17 0.72 2.54
N HIS A 61 -3.31 0.16 1.33
CA HIS A 61 -2.43 -0.90 0.85
C HIS A 61 -0.99 -0.40 0.70
N GLU A 62 -0.81 0.80 0.14
CA GLU A 62 0.50 1.43 -0.02
C GLU A 62 1.15 1.68 1.33
N THR A 63 0.39 2.22 2.28
CA THR A 63 0.88 2.48 3.63
C THR A 63 1.30 1.18 4.35
N ALA A 64 0.51 0.11 4.22
CA ALA A 64 0.85 -1.20 4.78
C ALA A 64 2.12 -1.79 4.14
N ARG A 65 2.26 -1.68 2.81
CA ARG A 65 3.45 -2.11 2.07
C ARG A 65 4.70 -1.37 2.55
N ALA A 66 4.63 -0.04 2.64
CA ALA A 66 5.75 0.78 3.07
C ALA A 66 6.21 0.42 4.48
N LEU A 67 5.27 0.18 5.40
CA LEU A 67 5.59 -0.21 6.78
C LEU A 67 6.24 -1.60 6.84
N LEU A 68 5.69 -2.58 6.14
CA LEU A 68 6.27 -3.94 6.10
C LEU A 68 7.71 -3.92 5.58
N LYS A 69 8.00 -3.11 4.57
CA LYS A 69 9.36 -2.94 4.04
C LYS A 69 10.28 -2.34 5.10
N LEU A 70 9.86 -1.24 5.73
CA LEU A 70 10.62 -0.55 6.76
C LEU A 70 10.92 -1.47 7.96
N LEU A 71 9.92 -2.22 8.41
CA LEU A 71 10.07 -3.18 9.50
C LEU A 71 10.98 -4.34 9.08
N ALA A 72 10.89 -4.86 7.85
CA ALA A 72 11.74 -5.97 7.38
C ALA A 72 13.22 -5.60 7.23
N GLU A 73 13.54 -4.31 7.08
CA GLU A 73 14.92 -3.83 7.14
C GLU A 73 15.49 -3.82 8.57
N LYS A 74 14.63 -3.64 9.57
CA LYS A 74 14.99 -3.57 11.00
C LYS A 74 14.86 -4.91 11.72
N ASP A 75 13.96 -5.76 11.24
CA ASP A 75 13.64 -7.06 11.81
C ASP A 75 13.87 -8.19 10.79
N PRO A 76 14.99 -8.93 10.91
CA PRO A 76 15.28 -10.09 10.07
C PRO A 76 14.24 -11.23 10.19
N GLU A 77 13.52 -11.32 11.31
CA GLU A 77 12.47 -12.30 11.53
C GLU A 77 11.27 -11.99 10.63
N LEU A 78 10.81 -10.73 10.62
CA LEU A 78 9.78 -10.27 9.69
C LEU A 78 10.21 -10.47 8.24
N LYS A 79 11.46 -10.17 7.89
CA LYS A 79 11.97 -10.41 6.53
C LYS A 79 11.85 -11.87 6.12
N SER A 80 12.10 -12.79 7.05
CA SER A 80 11.96 -14.22 6.82
C SER A 80 10.48 -14.62 6.69
N PHE A 81 9.62 -14.09 7.56
CA PHE A 81 8.16 -14.28 7.49
C PHE A 81 7.58 -13.81 6.15
N LEU A 82 8.00 -12.66 5.64
CA LEU A 82 7.59 -12.14 4.34
C LEU A 82 8.03 -13.06 3.19
N LYS A 83 9.26 -13.59 3.26
CA LYS A 83 9.80 -14.52 2.27
C LYS A 83 9.04 -15.84 2.25
N GLU A 84 8.71 -16.41 3.41
CA GLU A 84 7.89 -17.62 3.51
C GLU A 84 6.48 -17.42 2.93
N ASN A 85 5.96 -16.19 3.01
CA ASN A 85 4.69 -15.81 2.43
C ASN A 85 4.78 -15.32 0.97
N GLY A 86 5.97 -15.34 0.35
CA GLY A 86 6.19 -14.99 -1.06
C GLY A 86 6.12 -13.49 -1.38
N LEU A 87 6.34 -12.61 -0.40
CA LEU A 87 6.33 -11.15 -0.53
C LEU A 87 7.74 -10.54 -0.43
N ASP A 88 8.74 -11.23 -0.96
CA ASP A 88 10.16 -10.82 -0.90
C ASP A 88 10.57 -9.78 -1.95
N ASP A 89 9.72 -9.52 -2.95
CA ASP A 89 10.04 -8.66 -4.09
C ASP A 89 9.14 -7.40 -4.12
N ASP A 90 9.75 -6.23 -4.32
CA ASP A 90 9.05 -4.94 -4.52
C ASP A 90 7.99 -5.02 -5.64
N THR A 91 8.11 -5.94 -6.60
CA THR A 91 7.09 -6.17 -7.64
C THR A 91 5.97 -7.12 -7.22
N LYS A 92 6.13 -7.95 -6.19
CA LYS A 92 5.08 -8.89 -5.73
C LYS A 92 4.17 -8.35 -4.65
N ILE A 93 4.60 -7.30 -3.96
CA ILE A 93 3.69 -6.45 -3.16
C ILE A 93 2.95 -5.47 -4.09
N GLU A 94 2.57 -5.93 -5.28
CA GLU A 94 1.70 -5.18 -6.17
C GLU A 94 0.34 -5.10 -5.51
N THR A 95 -0.04 -3.88 -5.15
CA THR A 95 -1.41 -3.63 -4.75
C THR A 95 -2.27 -3.82 -6.02
N PRO A 96 -3.39 -4.57 -5.97
CA PRO A 96 -4.28 -4.70 -7.14
C PRO A 96 -4.93 -3.36 -7.51
N TYR A 97 -4.66 -2.31 -6.74
CA TYR A 97 -5.04 -0.93 -6.98
C TYR A 97 -3.91 -0.18 -7.69
N VAL A 98 -3.35 -0.81 -8.73
CA VAL A 98 -2.38 -0.22 -9.65
C VAL A 98 -2.75 1.23 -9.93
N HIS A 99 -1.78 2.12 -9.76
CA HIS A 99 -1.87 3.50 -10.18
C HIS A 99 -2.03 3.48 -11.71
N HIS A 100 -3.27 3.43 -12.19
CA HIS A 100 -3.57 3.84 -13.54
C HIS A 100 -3.26 5.33 -13.57
N ASN A 101 -2.00 5.64 -13.83
CA ASN A 101 -1.58 6.92 -14.36
C ASN A 101 -2.53 7.18 -15.52
N SER A 102 -3.26 8.28 -15.46
CA SER A 102 -4.12 8.74 -16.53
C SER A 102 -3.26 9.14 -17.73
N GLU A 103 -2.64 8.17 -18.40
CA GLU A 103 -2.18 8.35 -19.77
C GLU A 103 -3.43 8.38 -20.66
N ASN A 104 -4.06 9.56 -20.65
CA ASN A 104 -4.59 10.24 -21.81
C ASN A 104 -5.28 9.32 -22.84
N TYR A 105 -6.54 8.98 -22.60
CA TYR A 105 -7.48 8.81 -23.71
C TYR A 105 -7.79 10.20 -24.30
N VAL A 106 -6.78 10.85 -24.88
CA VAL A 106 -7.02 11.91 -25.86
C VAL A 106 -7.66 11.18 -27.04
N GLY A 107 -8.97 11.38 -27.20
CA GLY A 107 -9.66 10.95 -28.40
C GLY A 107 -8.95 11.55 -29.59
N LYS A 108 -8.29 10.71 -30.39
CA LYS A 108 -8.05 11.01 -31.81
C LYS A 108 -9.42 11.17 -32.46
N LEU A 109 -9.93 12.39 -32.46
CA LEU A 109 -10.91 12.81 -33.46
C LEU A 109 -10.08 13.16 -34.69
N GLU A 110 -9.95 12.19 -35.58
CA GLU A 110 -9.45 12.44 -36.93
C GLU A 110 -10.43 13.41 -37.59
N GLY A 111 -9.93 14.60 -37.96
CA GLY A 111 -10.70 15.59 -38.71
C GLY A 111 -11.09 15.02 -40.06
N ASN A 112 -12.38 15.14 -40.39
CA ASN A 112 -12.90 15.00 -41.74
C ASN A 112 -12.94 16.38 -42.40
#